data_AF-A0A2A8ZZP4-F1
#
_entry.id   AF-A0A2A8ZZP4-F1
#
_cell.length_a   1.000
_cell.length_b   1.000
_cell.length_c   1.000
_cell.angle_alpha   90.00
_cell.angle_beta   90.00
_cell.angle_gamma   90.00
#
_symmetry.space_group_name_H-M   'P 1'
#
loop_
_entity.id
_entity.type
_entity.pdbx_description
1 polymer ?
#
loop_
_entity_poly.entity_id
_entity_poly.type
_entity_poly.pdbx_seq_one_letter_code
_entity_poly.pdbx_strand_id
1 'polypeptide(L)'
;MRIKLLSALFLLFLTSCSPLINNEVAIVEPYKLTEEQSSILQMTPFPEGNSIFYNVTLKNEKDEIHATIDYYQNGKKTNEIVNIATSHFPKKKVKLSFLPPQSQIDKDLQMQNHWYVNIEGSSMLAPEEAPPSINSSATTTIQSSINVKYNQKTTLVAIIKTNKETVRVPMLEEKTAIEQLLQENEHVYLFSIELKKEH
;
A
#
# COMPACT_ATOMS: atom_id res chain seq x y z
N MET A 1 -37.69 42.79 -26.98
CA MET A 1 -36.44 41.99 -27.00
C MET A 1 -36.06 41.54 -25.58
N ARG A 2 -36.89 40.72 -24.90
CA ARG A 2 -36.65 40.31 -23.49
C ARG A 2 -37.07 38.86 -23.15
N ILE A 3 -37.40 38.03 -24.13
CA ILE A 3 -37.91 36.66 -23.90
C ILE A 3 -36.93 35.56 -24.36
N LYS A 4 -35.82 35.92 -25.01
CA LYS A 4 -34.82 34.94 -25.46
C LYS A 4 -33.70 34.63 -24.45
N LEU A 5 -33.63 35.33 -23.31
CA LEU A 5 -32.57 35.12 -22.32
C LEU A 5 -32.91 34.05 -21.28
N LEU A 6 -34.20 33.74 -21.07
CA LEU A 6 -34.62 32.80 -20.01
C LEU A 6 -34.39 31.33 -20.40
N SER A 7 -34.33 31.03 -21.70
CA SER A 7 -34.12 29.66 -22.20
C SER A 7 -32.66 29.19 -22.11
N ALA A 8 -31.70 30.12 -21.98
CA ALA A 8 -30.28 29.77 -21.86
C ALA A 8 -29.87 29.40 -20.42
N LEU A 9 -30.68 29.79 -19.41
CA LEU A 9 -30.36 29.54 -18.01
C LEU A 9 -30.85 28.16 -17.52
N PHE A 10 -31.80 27.53 -18.22
CA PHE A 10 -32.34 26.23 -17.85
C PHE A 10 -31.46 25.03 -18.27
N LEU A 11 -30.52 25.23 -19.21
CA LEU A 11 -29.59 24.20 -19.68
C LEU A 11 -28.38 24.00 -18.76
N LEU A 12 -28.12 24.92 -17.83
CA LEU A 12 -27.00 24.83 -16.88
C LEU A 12 -27.29 23.93 -15.67
N PHE A 13 -28.52 23.46 -15.49
CA PHE A 13 -28.90 22.56 -14.39
C PHE A 13 -28.80 21.06 -14.75
N LEU A 14 -28.27 20.73 -15.94
CA LEU A 14 -28.05 19.33 -16.37
C LEU A 14 -26.61 18.85 -16.16
N THR A 15 -25.76 19.57 -15.42
CA THR A 15 -24.44 19.06 -15.03
C THR A 15 -24.61 17.97 -13.96
N SER A 16 -24.81 16.75 -14.46
CA SER A 16 -24.34 15.49 -13.90
C SER A 16 -24.51 15.31 -12.39
N CYS A 17 -25.69 14.83 -11.98
CA CYS A 17 -25.70 13.75 -11.00
C CYS A 17 -25.07 12.53 -11.67
N SER A 18 -23.74 12.46 -11.68
CA SER A 18 -23.08 11.17 -11.86
C SER A 18 -23.60 10.27 -10.74
N PRO A 19 -24.19 9.10 -11.04
CA PRO A 19 -24.49 8.17 -9.98
C PRO A 19 -23.17 7.92 -9.25
N LEU A 20 -23.19 7.95 -7.92
CA LEU A 20 -22.14 7.31 -7.12
C LEU A 20 -22.14 5.84 -7.54
N ILE A 21 -21.42 5.52 -8.62
CA ILE A 21 -21.13 4.16 -9.01
C ILE A 21 -20.40 3.60 -7.80
N ASN A 22 -20.85 2.45 -7.31
CA ASN A 22 -20.17 1.74 -6.25
C ASN A 22 -18.77 1.35 -6.78
N ASN A 23 -17.80 2.24 -6.54
CA ASN A 23 -16.47 2.24 -7.16
C ASN A 23 -15.51 1.24 -6.51
N GLU A 24 -16.02 0.38 -5.61
CA GLU A 24 -15.30 -0.75 -5.05
C GLU A 24 -15.06 -1.77 -6.16
N VAL A 25 -13.80 -2.04 -6.46
CA VAL A 25 -13.39 -2.74 -7.69
C VAL A 25 -12.45 -3.91 -7.44
N ALA A 26 -11.97 -4.02 -6.20
CA ALA A 26 -11.33 -5.22 -5.69
C ALA A 26 -11.53 -5.33 -4.20
N ILE A 27 -11.24 -6.52 -3.68
CA ILE A 27 -11.15 -6.80 -2.24
C ILE A 27 -9.71 -7.20 -1.95
N VAL A 28 -9.12 -6.60 -0.93
CA VAL A 28 -7.82 -7.02 -0.38
C VAL A 28 -8.07 -7.71 0.95
N GLU A 29 -7.49 -8.88 1.14
CA GLU A 29 -7.59 -9.65 2.38
C GLU A 29 -6.20 -10.08 2.85
N PRO A 30 -5.89 -10.02 4.17
CA PRO A 30 -4.70 -10.66 4.72
C PRO A 30 -4.65 -12.14 4.34
N TYR A 31 -3.48 -12.61 3.93
CA TYR A 31 -3.26 -14.01 3.59
C TYR A 31 -2.34 -14.66 4.62
N LYS A 32 -2.85 -15.70 5.27
CA LYS A 32 -2.05 -16.55 6.15
C LYS A 32 -1.39 -17.64 5.31
N LEU A 33 -0.07 -17.78 5.43
CA LEU A 33 0.66 -18.87 4.78
C LEU A 33 0.18 -20.23 5.30
N THR A 34 0.23 -21.24 4.44
CA THR A 34 0.11 -22.64 4.87
C THR A 34 1.39 -23.07 5.60
N GLU A 35 1.32 -24.17 6.37
CA GLU A 35 2.51 -24.72 7.04
C GLU A 35 3.65 -25.04 6.06
N GLU A 36 3.32 -25.54 4.88
CA GLU A 36 4.29 -25.80 3.81
C GLU A 36 4.93 -24.51 3.29
N GLN A 37 4.13 -23.47 3.04
CA GLN A 37 4.63 -22.16 2.58
C GLN A 37 5.51 -21.48 3.63
N SER A 38 5.09 -21.56 4.90
CA SER A 38 5.88 -21.13 6.06
C SER A 38 7.22 -21.85 6.12
N SER A 39 7.21 -23.19 6.01
CA SER A 39 8.42 -24.02 6.04
C SER A 39 9.39 -23.66 4.91
N ILE A 40 8.88 -23.42 3.69
CA ILE A 40 9.70 -22.98 2.55
C ILE A 40 10.29 -21.59 2.82
N LEU A 41 9.50 -20.65 3.35
CA LEU A 41 9.97 -19.30 3.67
C LEU A 41 11.09 -19.32 4.72
N GLN A 42 11.02 -20.22 5.71
CA GLN A 42 12.07 -20.40 6.72
C GLN A 42 13.41 -20.91 6.15
N MET A 43 13.41 -21.45 4.92
CA MET A 43 14.65 -21.81 4.21
C MET A 43 15.33 -20.60 3.57
N THR A 44 14.66 -19.44 3.56
CA THR A 44 15.19 -18.17 3.06
C THR A 44 15.75 -17.34 4.22
N PRO A 45 16.60 -16.33 3.96
CA PRO A 45 17.02 -15.40 5.01
C PRO A 45 15.89 -14.49 5.51
N PHE A 46 14.65 -14.67 5.05
CA PHE A 46 13.51 -13.85 5.44
C PHE A 46 12.74 -14.51 6.60
N PRO A 47 12.76 -13.93 7.82
CA PRO A 47 11.98 -14.45 8.92
C PRO A 47 10.48 -14.24 8.67
N GLU A 48 9.70 -15.29 8.91
CA GLU A 48 8.24 -15.30 8.67
C GLU A 48 7.49 -14.20 9.43
N GLY A 49 7.90 -13.89 10.67
CA GLY A 49 7.21 -12.94 11.55
C GLY A 49 7.16 -11.49 11.07
N ASN A 50 8.01 -11.13 10.10
CA ASN A 50 8.05 -9.78 9.53
C ASN A 50 7.39 -9.72 8.14
N SER A 51 7.11 -10.86 7.52
CA SER A 51 6.61 -10.93 6.15
C SER A 51 5.09 -10.79 6.13
N ILE A 52 4.56 -9.92 5.28
CA ILE A 52 3.13 -9.64 5.19
C ILE A 52 2.62 -10.03 3.82
N PHE A 53 1.53 -10.79 3.79
CA PHE A 53 0.96 -11.35 2.56
C PHE A 53 -0.52 -10.97 2.45
N TYR A 54 -0.95 -10.74 1.20
CA TYR A 54 -2.33 -10.43 0.87
C TYR A 54 -2.78 -11.21 -0.36
N ASN A 55 -4.09 -11.43 -0.44
CA ASN A 55 -4.73 -11.66 -1.73
C ASN A 55 -5.48 -10.40 -2.15
N VAL A 56 -5.31 -10.04 -3.42
CA VAL A 56 -6.11 -9.02 -4.10
C VAL A 56 -7.05 -9.73 -5.05
N THR A 57 -8.36 -9.63 -4.81
CA THR A 57 -9.40 -10.18 -5.68
C THR A 57 -9.91 -9.08 -6.60
N LEU A 58 -9.43 -9.08 -7.84
CA LEU A 58 -9.75 -8.10 -8.87
C LEU A 58 -11.11 -8.38 -9.53
N LYS A 59 -11.81 -7.34 -9.98
CA LYS A 59 -12.97 -7.51 -10.87
C LYS A 59 -12.56 -7.93 -12.29
N ASN A 60 -11.45 -7.39 -12.78
CA ASN A 60 -10.92 -7.63 -14.12
C ASN A 60 -9.44 -8.01 -14.05
N GLU A 61 -9.07 -9.10 -14.70
CA GLU A 61 -7.70 -9.67 -14.69
C GLU A 61 -6.68 -8.76 -15.39
N LYS A 62 -7.18 -7.87 -16.22
CA LYS A 62 -6.42 -6.86 -16.95
C LYS A 62 -6.04 -5.64 -16.10
N ASP A 63 -6.74 -5.40 -15.00
CA ASP A 63 -6.49 -4.24 -14.16
C ASP A 63 -5.03 -4.23 -13.67
N GLU A 64 -4.50 -3.04 -13.42
CA GLU A 64 -3.14 -2.84 -12.98
C GLU A 64 -3.10 -2.58 -11.47
N ILE A 65 -2.23 -3.29 -10.76
CA ILE A 65 -1.90 -3.04 -9.36
C ILE A 65 -0.61 -2.23 -9.33
N HIS A 66 -0.68 -1.01 -8.82
CA HIS A 66 0.48 -0.22 -8.41
C HIS A 66 0.72 -0.46 -6.93
N ALA A 67 1.94 -0.76 -6.53
CA ALA A 67 2.35 -0.85 -5.14
C ALA A 67 3.51 0.10 -4.86
N THR A 68 3.40 0.84 -3.76
CA THR A 68 4.39 1.85 -3.37
C THR A 68 4.78 1.71 -1.92
N ILE A 69 6.04 2.04 -1.60
CA ILE A 69 6.47 2.34 -0.24
C ILE A 69 6.82 3.82 -0.17
N ASP A 70 6.00 4.58 0.54
CA ASP A 70 6.25 6.00 0.77
C ASP A 70 6.89 6.21 2.14
N TYR A 71 7.90 7.07 2.22
CA TYR A 71 8.49 7.50 3.48
C TYR A 71 8.05 8.92 3.82
N TYR A 72 7.61 9.08 5.07
CA TYR A 72 7.20 10.34 5.66
C TYR A 72 8.10 10.67 6.84
N GLN A 73 8.55 11.92 6.87
CA GLN A 73 9.23 12.50 8.01
C GLN A 73 8.41 13.68 8.54
N ASN A 74 8.07 13.65 9.83
CA ASN A 74 7.25 14.68 10.49
C ASN A 74 5.96 15.01 9.70
N GLY A 75 5.27 13.94 9.27
CA GLY A 75 4.02 14.03 8.52
C GLY A 75 4.14 14.44 7.05
N LYS A 76 5.34 14.76 6.55
CA LYS A 76 5.56 15.14 5.14
C LYS A 76 6.19 13.98 4.36
N LYS A 77 5.63 13.64 3.19
CA LYS A 77 6.27 12.68 2.26
C LYS A 77 7.62 13.25 1.82
N THR A 78 8.69 12.51 2.06
CA THR A 78 10.06 12.89 1.71
C THR A 78 10.60 12.02 0.58
N ASN A 79 10.20 10.76 0.51
CA ASN A 79 10.67 9.83 -0.51
C ASN A 79 9.59 8.81 -0.94
N GLU A 80 9.75 8.28 -2.15
CA GLU A 80 9.06 7.09 -2.65
C GLU A 80 10.12 6.03 -2.91
N ILE A 81 10.19 5.04 -2.04
CA ILE A 81 11.27 4.05 -2.00
C ILE A 81 11.04 2.94 -3.01
N VAL A 82 9.79 2.50 -3.13
CA VAL A 82 9.36 1.48 -4.09
C VAL A 82 8.20 2.05 -4.89
N ASN A 83 8.23 1.80 -6.19
CA ASN A 83 7.12 2.00 -7.10
C ASN A 83 7.17 0.88 -8.15
N ILE A 84 6.27 -0.07 -8.01
CA ILE A 84 6.16 -1.23 -8.90
C ILE A 84 4.72 -1.36 -9.36
N ALA A 85 4.54 -1.67 -10.64
CA ALA A 85 3.23 -1.95 -11.20
C ALA A 85 3.26 -3.26 -11.99
N THR A 86 2.13 -3.96 -11.99
CA THR A 86 1.91 -5.12 -12.86
C THR A 86 0.43 -5.25 -13.19
N SER A 87 0.15 -5.80 -14.37
CA SER A 87 -1.18 -5.96 -14.95
C SER A 87 -1.26 -7.31 -15.67
N HIS A 88 -2.41 -7.61 -16.29
CA HIS A 88 -2.60 -8.82 -17.09
C HIS A 88 -2.36 -10.12 -16.31
N PHE A 89 -3.06 -10.26 -15.20
CA PHE A 89 -2.94 -11.44 -14.36
C PHE A 89 -3.59 -12.66 -15.01
N PRO A 90 -3.04 -13.87 -14.79
CA PRO A 90 -3.65 -15.11 -15.29
C PRO A 90 -4.97 -15.44 -14.59
N LYS A 91 -5.20 -14.87 -13.39
CA LYS A 91 -6.38 -15.08 -12.55
C LYS A 91 -6.74 -13.79 -11.82
N LYS A 92 -8.02 -13.63 -11.49
CA LYS A 92 -8.51 -12.50 -10.67
C LYS A 92 -7.95 -12.42 -9.25
N LYS A 93 -7.53 -13.56 -8.68
CA LYS A 93 -6.96 -13.62 -7.33
C LYS A 93 -5.45 -13.53 -7.45
N VAL A 94 -4.90 -12.38 -7.11
CA VAL A 94 -3.50 -12.02 -7.23
C VAL A 94 -2.84 -12.05 -5.85
N LYS A 95 -1.69 -12.70 -5.73
CA LYS A 95 -0.89 -12.64 -4.50
C LYS A 95 -0.03 -11.38 -4.45
N LEU A 96 -0.01 -10.76 -3.28
CA LEU A 96 0.84 -9.61 -2.96
C LEU A 96 1.63 -9.93 -1.70
N SER A 97 2.92 -9.59 -1.67
CA SER A 97 3.74 -9.69 -0.47
C SER A 97 4.61 -8.46 -0.27
N PHE A 98 4.82 -8.13 0.99
CA PHE A 98 5.63 -7.03 1.46
C PHE A 98 6.49 -7.53 2.61
N LEU A 99 7.80 -7.34 2.49
CA LEU A 99 8.77 -7.66 3.51
C LEU A 99 9.49 -6.36 3.91
N PRO A 100 9.41 -5.97 5.21
CA PRO A 100 10.15 -4.83 5.73
C PRO A 100 11.65 -5.12 5.70
N PRO A 101 12.50 -4.09 5.82
CA PRO A 101 13.91 -4.17 5.51
C PRO A 101 14.60 -5.27 6.31
N GLN A 102 15.24 -6.19 5.60
CA GLN A 102 16.09 -7.21 6.19
C GLN A 102 17.53 -6.97 5.75
N SER A 103 18.49 -7.21 6.64
CA SER A 103 19.91 -7.13 6.31
C SER A 103 20.26 -8.17 5.24
N GLN A 104 20.73 -7.69 4.09
CA GLN A 104 21.26 -8.52 3.01
C GLN A 104 22.69 -8.11 2.72
N ILE A 105 23.51 -9.07 2.30
CA ILE A 105 24.86 -8.79 1.80
C ILE A 105 24.69 -8.33 0.36
N ASP A 106 24.97 -7.06 0.08
CA ASP A 106 24.92 -6.53 -1.28
C ASP A 106 26.19 -6.93 -2.07
N LYS A 107 26.18 -6.67 -3.39
CA LYS A 107 27.25 -6.96 -4.34
C LYS A 107 28.61 -6.43 -3.92
N ASP A 108 28.63 -5.36 -3.13
CA ASP A 108 29.85 -4.73 -2.60
C ASP A 108 30.31 -5.31 -1.24
N LEU A 109 29.74 -6.47 -0.82
CA LEU A 109 30.01 -7.14 0.47
C LEU A 109 29.66 -6.29 1.71
N GLN A 110 28.91 -5.21 1.53
CA GLN A 110 28.38 -4.42 2.64
C GLN A 110 26.99 -4.96 3.01
N MET A 111 26.72 -5.03 4.33
CA MET A 111 25.38 -5.32 4.81
C MET A 111 24.49 -4.10 4.57
N GLN A 112 23.51 -4.25 3.69
CA GLN A 112 22.50 -3.23 3.43
C GLN A 112 21.10 -3.81 3.59
N ASN A 113 20.26 -3.08 4.31
CA ASN A 113 18.87 -3.47 4.48
C ASN A 113 18.09 -3.19 3.20
N HIS A 114 17.22 -4.12 2.79
CA HIS A 114 16.42 -3.97 1.57
C HIS A 114 14.94 -4.18 1.84
N TRP A 115 14.12 -3.26 1.36
CA TRP A 115 12.68 -3.45 1.19
C TRP A 115 12.43 -4.46 0.08
N TYR A 116 11.44 -5.34 0.26
CA TYR A 116 10.97 -6.24 -0.78
C TYR A 116 9.47 -6.11 -0.97
N VAL A 117 9.06 -5.91 -2.22
CA VAL A 117 7.67 -5.91 -2.64
C VAL A 117 7.52 -6.86 -3.80
N ASN A 118 6.49 -7.70 -3.74
CA ASN A 118 6.11 -8.56 -4.84
C ASN A 118 4.61 -8.46 -5.10
N ILE A 119 4.26 -8.31 -6.37
CA ILE A 119 2.93 -8.49 -6.91
C ILE A 119 3.06 -9.67 -7.87
N GLU A 120 2.17 -10.65 -7.87
CA GLU A 120 2.27 -11.81 -8.76
C GLU A 120 2.67 -11.43 -10.20
N GLY A 121 3.82 -11.94 -10.67
CA GLY A 121 4.41 -11.59 -11.97
C GLY A 121 5.55 -10.55 -11.93
N SER A 122 5.73 -9.81 -10.83
CA SER A 122 6.79 -8.79 -10.70
C SER A 122 7.28 -8.63 -9.25
N SER A 123 8.54 -8.24 -9.06
CA SER A 123 9.09 -7.95 -7.73
C SER A 123 10.15 -6.86 -7.78
N MET A 124 10.27 -6.11 -6.69
CA MET A 124 11.27 -5.06 -6.55
C MET A 124 11.95 -5.18 -5.19
N LEU A 125 13.28 -5.09 -5.23
CA LEU A 125 14.14 -4.82 -4.07
C LEU A 125 14.55 -3.36 -4.12
N ALA A 126 14.48 -2.67 -2.99
CA ALA A 126 14.95 -1.30 -2.87
C ALA A 126 15.79 -1.14 -1.60
N PRO A 127 16.95 -0.47 -1.66
CA PRO A 127 17.77 -0.25 -0.48
C PRO A 127 17.01 0.62 0.53
N GLU A 128 17.19 0.31 1.81
CA GLU A 128 16.70 1.15 2.88
C GLU A 128 17.69 2.28 3.17
N GLU A 129 17.22 3.52 3.01
CA GLU A 129 17.87 4.68 3.60
C GLU A 129 17.38 4.82 5.06
N ALA A 130 18.06 4.13 5.97
CA ALA A 130 17.67 4.13 7.38
C ALA A 130 17.88 5.53 7.98
N PRO A 131 16.91 6.07 8.76
CA PRO A 131 17.11 7.34 9.42
C PRO A 131 18.22 7.18 10.48
N PRO A 132 19.02 8.22 10.73
CA PRO A 132 20.04 8.15 11.76
C PRO A 132 19.42 7.89 13.13
N SER A 133 20.08 7.05 13.93
CA SER A 133 19.84 6.88 15.37
C SER A 133 18.48 6.30 15.80
N ILE A 134 17.83 5.43 15.01
CA ILE A 134 16.60 4.73 15.43
C ILE A 134 16.91 3.34 16.00
N ASN A 135 16.34 3.00 17.16
CA ASN A 135 16.52 1.69 17.80
C ASN A 135 15.23 0.85 17.95
N SER A 136 14.05 1.38 17.61
CA SER A 136 12.77 0.67 17.75
C SER A 136 11.86 0.86 16.53
N SER A 137 10.99 -0.13 16.31
CA SER A 137 9.98 -0.11 15.27
C SER A 137 8.68 -0.77 15.71
N ALA A 138 7.56 -0.24 15.25
CA ALA A 138 6.24 -0.85 15.39
C ALA A 138 5.58 -0.97 14.01
N THR A 139 4.82 -2.04 13.81
CA THR A 139 4.15 -2.33 12.53
C THR A 139 2.66 -2.50 12.76
N THR A 140 1.85 -1.92 11.89
CA THR A 140 0.42 -2.22 11.78
C THR A 140 0.06 -2.56 10.36
N THR A 141 -0.93 -3.43 10.24
CA THR A 141 -1.45 -3.99 9.00
C THR A 141 -2.96 -3.99 9.09
N ILE A 142 -3.63 -3.95 7.94
CA ILE A 142 -5.06 -4.25 7.90
C ILE A 142 -5.28 -5.65 8.49
N GLN A 143 -6.32 -5.77 9.33
CA GLN A 143 -6.70 -6.98 10.05
C GLN A 143 -7.85 -7.72 9.36
N SER A 144 -8.59 -7.02 8.50
CA SER A 144 -9.79 -7.53 7.84
C SER A 144 -9.79 -7.24 6.35
N SER A 145 -10.70 -7.88 5.62
CA SER A 145 -10.88 -7.61 4.20
C SER A 145 -11.37 -6.18 3.98
N ILE A 146 -10.72 -5.46 3.07
CA ILE A 146 -11.09 -4.09 2.72
C ILE A 146 -11.42 -3.96 1.23
N ASN A 147 -12.35 -3.06 0.92
CA ASN A 147 -12.68 -2.72 -0.44
C ASN A 147 -11.70 -1.67 -0.98
N VAL A 148 -11.21 -1.88 -2.20
CA VAL A 148 -10.31 -0.96 -2.89
C VAL A 148 -11.02 -0.35 -4.08
N LYS A 149 -10.81 0.95 -4.29
CA LYS A 149 -11.40 1.72 -5.39
C LYS A 149 -10.33 2.02 -6.44
N TYR A 150 -10.74 2.20 -7.69
CA TYR A 150 -9.82 2.66 -8.72
C TYR A 150 -9.28 4.05 -8.40
N ASN A 151 -8.02 4.29 -8.75
CA ASN A 151 -7.32 5.57 -8.66
C ASN A 151 -7.32 6.16 -7.23
N GLN A 152 -7.45 5.30 -6.23
CA GLN A 152 -7.34 5.66 -4.84
C GLN A 152 -6.26 4.79 -4.19
N LYS A 153 -5.28 5.46 -3.58
CA LYS A 153 -4.25 4.79 -2.80
C LYS A 153 -4.86 4.26 -1.50
N THR A 154 -4.64 2.97 -1.24
CA THR A 154 -5.07 2.26 -0.04
C THR A 154 -3.84 1.74 0.68
N THR A 155 -3.60 2.23 1.89
CA THR A 155 -2.51 1.77 2.74
C THR A 155 -2.86 0.42 3.36
N LEU A 156 -1.96 -0.55 3.20
CA LEU A 156 -2.12 -1.90 3.74
C LEU A 156 -1.25 -2.12 4.97
N VAL A 157 -0.06 -1.51 5.00
CA VAL A 157 0.90 -1.62 6.12
C VAL A 157 1.45 -0.24 6.44
N ALA A 158 1.59 0.04 7.73
CA ALA A 158 2.39 1.15 8.22
C ALA A 158 3.48 0.65 9.17
N ILE A 159 4.70 1.14 8.97
CA ILE A 159 5.83 0.90 9.87
C ILE A 159 6.25 2.22 10.45
N ILE A 160 6.29 2.26 11.77
CA ILE A 160 6.71 3.40 12.56
C ILE A 160 8.10 3.10 13.06
N LYS A 161 9.03 4.03 12.84
CA LYS A 161 10.39 3.97 13.35
C LYS A 161 10.58 5.08 14.37
N THR A 162 11.04 4.75 15.57
CA THR A 162 11.08 5.72 16.68
C THR A 162 12.10 5.34 17.74
N ASN A 163 12.47 6.32 18.57
CA ASN A 163 13.21 6.12 19.82
C ASN A 163 12.33 6.29 21.07
N LYS A 164 11.04 6.57 20.89
CA LYS A 164 10.09 6.70 21.99
C LYS A 164 9.83 5.32 22.60
N GLU A 165 9.78 5.27 23.93
CA GLU A 165 9.48 4.03 24.67
C GLU A 165 8.09 3.48 24.38
N THR A 166 7.14 4.36 24.01
CA THR A 166 5.77 3.98 23.67
C THR A 166 5.38 4.55 22.32
N VAL A 167 4.68 3.72 21.53
CA VAL A 167 4.13 4.07 20.22
C VAL A 167 2.66 3.76 20.22
N ARG A 168 1.83 4.74 19.83
CA ARG A 168 0.43 4.48 19.54
C ARG A 168 0.30 4.04 18.10
N VAL A 169 -0.38 2.93 17.91
CA VAL A 169 -0.54 2.27 16.62
C VAL A 169 -2.04 2.10 16.37
N PRO A 170 -2.67 2.97 15.55
CA PRO A 170 -4.09 2.85 15.24
C PRO A 170 -4.35 1.64 14.32
N MET A 171 -5.60 1.19 14.29
CA MET A 171 -6.07 0.23 13.29
C MET A 171 -6.17 0.94 11.94
N LEU A 172 -5.51 0.43 10.90
CA LEU A 172 -5.39 1.12 9.60
C LEU A 172 -6.74 1.33 8.90
N GLU A 173 -7.75 0.52 9.23
CA GLU A 173 -9.10 0.64 8.68
C GLU A 173 -9.88 1.84 9.25
N GLU A 174 -9.42 2.46 10.32
CA GLU A 174 -10.03 3.68 10.84
C GLU A 174 -9.76 4.88 9.92
N LYS A 175 -10.79 5.69 9.69
CA LYS A 175 -10.74 6.82 8.75
C LYS A 175 -9.60 7.81 9.03
N THR A 176 -9.24 7.99 10.31
CA THR A 176 -8.21 8.95 10.75
C THR A 176 -6.85 8.29 11.02
N ALA A 177 -6.71 6.98 10.83
CA ALA A 177 -5.51 6.23 11.24
C ALA A 177 -4.24 6.78 10.58
N ILE A 178 -4.29 7.03 9.27
CA ILE A 178 -3.13 7.55 8.53
C ILE A 178 -2.77 8.96 8.98
N GLU A 179 -3.76 9.84 9.19
CA GLU A 179 -3.53 11.20 9.69
C GLU A 179 -2.89 11.18 11.08
N GLN A 180 -3.41 10.36 11.99
CA GLN A 180 -2.86 10.18 13.33
C GLN A 180 -1.42 9.63 13.29
N LEU A 181 -1.17 8.61 12.48
CA LEU A 181 0.16 8.03 12.30
C LEU A 181 1.18 9.10 11.88
N LEU A 182 0.82 9.92 10.88
CA LEU A 182 1.68 10.96 10.33
C LEU A 182 1.88 12.15 11.26
N GLN A 183 0.92 12.45 12.15
CA GLN A 183 1.02 13.54 13.12
C GLN A 183 1.81 13.15 14.37
N GLU A 184 1.64 11.92 14.87
CA GLU A 184 2.19 11.50 16.17
C GLU A 184 3.62 10.94 16.08
N ASN A 185 4.05 10.55 14.87
CA ASN A 185 5.31 9.85 14.64
C ASN A 185 6.23 10.59 13.67
N GLU A 186 7.51 10.60 14.03
CA GLU A 186 8.53 11.28 13.23
C GLU A 186 8.84 10.52 11.94
N HIS A 187 9.00 9.21 11.99
CA HIS A 187 9.35 8.38 10.83
C HIS A 187 8.27 7.34 10.56
N VAL A 188 7.61 7.44 9.41
CA VAL A 188 6.53 6.53 9.01
C VAL A 188 6.76 6.06 7.59
N TYR A 189 6.68 4.74 7.39
CA TYR A 189 6.70 4.11 6.08
C TYR A 189 5.31 3.54 5.81
N LEU A 190 4.72 3.88 4.66
CA LEU A 190 3.41 3.41 4.26
C LEU A 190 3.54 2.54 3.01
N PHE A 191 3.27 1.24 3.15
CA PHE A 191 3.07 0.36 2.01
C PHE A 191 1.62 0.44 1.57
N SER A 192 1.41 0.87 0.34
CA SER A 192 0.07 1.12 -0.20
C SER A 192 -0.06 0.54 -1.60
N ILE A 193 -1.29 0.21 -1.98
CA ILE A 193 -1.63 -0.14 -3.35
C ILE A 193 -2.58 0.87 -3.97
N GLU A 194 -2.57 0.97 -5.28
CA GLU A 194 -3.56 1.70 -6.08
C GLU A 194 -3.95 0.81 -7.26
N LEU A 195 -5.26 0.72 -7.53
CA LEU A 195 -5.77 0.00 -8.69
C LEU A 195 -6.03 0.96 -9.83
N LYS A 196 -5.58 0.60 -11.02
CA LYS A 196 -5.89 1.35 -12.24
C LYS A 196 -6.61 0.43 -13.22
N LYS A 197 -7.59 1.01 -13.92
CA LYS A 197 -8.16 0.33 -15.09
C LYS A 197 -7.10 0.30 -16.17
N GLU A 198 -6.94 -0.85 -16.80
CA GLU A 198 -6.24 -0.89 -18.07
C GLU A 198 -7.00 -0.03 -19.09
N HIS A 199 -6.27 0.81 -19.83
CA HIS A 199 -6.81 1.68 -20.87
C HIS A 199 -6.83 0.98 -22.23
#